data_AF-A0A9D2JQV9-F1
#
_entry.id   AF-A0A9D2JQV9-F1
#
_cell.length_a   1.000
_cell.length_b   1.000
_cell.length_c   1.000
_cell.angle_alpha   90.00
_cell.angle_beta   90.00
_cell.angle_gamma   90.00
#
_symmetry.space_group_name_H-M   'P 1'
#
loop_
_entity.id
_entity.type
_entity.pdbx_description
1 polymer ?
#
loop_
_entity_poly.entity_id
_entity_poly.type
_entity_poly.pdbx_seq_one_letter_code
_entity_poly.pdbx_strand_id
1 'polypeptide(L)'
;MKRIQFDLFPHGKRKAVTFSYDDGQIFDTRLAEMFDKYGVKCTFNLNSDNLGKRGYVDASFVRELSARHEIACHTLTHPHLENLPLLQVTQEIYEDKCALEDITGKPVCGMAYPFGTYNEGVKRVLRSVEILYSRTTGINPKFTFPQDDYEWHPNCHHRNAAEKAEQFLGIAGEMSLMYIWGHSFEFDREKNWEFFEHLLGTVAGHDDIWYATNLELYDYRHAVQSLRISAKGESVFNPSALTVYASVDGVPTAFAPGLTKLKRMP
;
A
#
# COMPACT_ATOMS: atom_id res chain seq x y z
N MET A 1 18.73 27.18 -13.18
CA MET A 1 18.74 25.93 -12.39
C MET A 1 17.77 24.98 -13.06
N LYS A 2 18.13 23.70 -13.27
CA LYS A 2 17.18 22.73 -13.82
C LYS A 2 15.98 22.60 -12.89
N ARG A 3 14.77 22.52 -13.44
CA ARG A 3 13.55 22.31 -12.67
C ARG A 3 13.34 20.81 -12.48
N ILE A 4 13.46 20.33 -11.24
CA ILE A 4 13.20 18.93 -10.88
C ILE A 4 11.83 18.86 -10.21
N GLN A 5 10.96 17.96 -10.67
CA GLN A 5 9.63 17.74 -10.12
C GLN A 5 9.46 16.26 -9.77
N PHE A 6 9.06 15.98 -8.53
CA PHE A 6 8.78 14.62 -8.05
C PHE A 6 7.34 14.26 -8.37
N ASP A 7 7.08 13.96 -9.64
CA ASP A 7 5.75 13.78 -10.21
C ASP A 7 5.58 12.45 -10.95
N LEU A 8 6.47 11.48 -10.69
CA LEU A 8 6.51 10.18 -11.37
C LEU A 8 6.66 9.03 -10.38
N PHE A 9 5.89 7.98 -10.63
CA PHE A 9 6.06 6.63 -10.09
C PHE A 9 7.15 5.86 -10.87
N PRO A 10 7.52 4.64 -10.45
CA PRO A 10 8.44 3.79 -11.19
C PRO A 10 8.11 3.71 -12.68
N HIS A 11 9.16 3.66 -13.50
CA HIS A 11 9.09 3.61 -14.96
C HIS A 11 8.47 4.86 -15.62
N GLY A 12 8.44 6.00 -14.91
CA GLY A 12 7.90 7.25 -15.44
C GLY A 12 6.37 7.29 -15.51
N LYS A 13 5.71 6.39 -14.79
CA LYS A 13 4.25 6.34 -14.69
C LYS A 13 3.73 7.50 -13.85
N ARG A 14 2.50 7.94 -14.11
CA ARG A 14 1.84 9.02 -13.33
C ARG A 14 0.72 8.50 -12.45
N LYS A 15 0.26 7.28 -12.66
CA LYS A 15 -0.81 6.67 -11.87
C LYS A 15 -0.30 5.48 -11.09
N ALA A 16 -0.84 5.27 -9.91
CA ALA A 16 -0.67 4.05 -9.14
C ALA A 16 -2.01 3.58 -8.58
N VAL A 17 -2.18 2.26 -8.47
CA VAL A 17 -3.33 1.61 -7.84
C VAL A 17 -2.81 0.66 -6.77
N THR A 18 -3.42 0.72 -5.59
CA THR A 18 -3.20 -0.23 -4.49
C THR A 18 -4.53 -0.70 -3.91
N PHE A 19 -4.52 -1.94 -3.43
CA PHE A 19 -5.63 -2.60 -2.77
C PHE A 19 -5.22 -3.03 -1.35
N SER A 20 -6.17 -2.98 -0.43
CA SER A 20 -5.96 -3.40 0.97
C SER A 20 -7.17 -4.15 1.50
N TYR A 21 -7.00 -5.40 1.87
CA TYR A 21 -8.08 -6.27 2.31
C TYR A 21 -7.81 -6.91 3.67
N ASP A 22 -8.87 -7.12 4.44
CA ASP A 22 -8.78 -7.36 5.89
C ASP A 22 -9.30 -8.73 6.33
N ASP A 23 -8.92 -9.08 7.56
CA ASP A 23 -9.43 -10.17 8.40
C ASP A 23 -8.95 -11.59 8.08
N GLY A 24 -8.41 -11.86 6.88
CA GLY A 24 -7.91 -13.20 6.56
C GLY A 24 -9.02 -14.26 6.46
N GLN A 25 -10.23 -13.87 6.09
CA GLN A 25 -11.33 -14.83 5.90
C GLN A 25 -11.04 -15.77 4.72
N ILE A 26 -11.63 -16.97 4.72
CA ILE A 26 -11.38 -18.00 3.70
C ILE A 26 -11.59 -17.52 2.25
N PHE A 27 -12.42 -16.49 2.07
CA PHE A 27 -12.71 -15.82 0.81
C PHE A 27 -11.50 -15.08 0.21
N ASP A 28 -10.47 -14.77 1.01
CA ASP A 28 -9.20 -14.21 0.54
C ASP A 28 -8.51 -15.12 -0.46
N THR A 29 -8.77 -16.44 -0.42
CA THR A 29 -8.27 -17.39 -1.41
C THR A 29 -8.72 -17.00 -2.82
N ARG A 30 -10.04 -16.81 -3.00
CA ARG A 30 -10.62 -16.41 -4.30
C ARG A 30 -10.20 -14.99 -4.67
N LEU A 31 -10.11 -14.10 -3.68
CA LEU A 31 -9.69 -12.73 -3.90
C LEU A 31 -8.25 -12.65 -4.44
N ALA A 32 -7.32 -13.42 -3.85
CA ALA A 32 -5.94 -13.52 -4.29
C ALA A 32 -5.85 -14.05 -5.74
N GLU A 33 -6.55 -15.14 -6.06
CA GLU A 33 -6.60 -15.69 -7.42
C GLU A 33 -7.05 -14.65 -8.46
N MET A 34 -8.00 -13.78 -8.11
CA MET A 34 -8.44 -12.69 -8.97
C MET A 34 -7.35 -11.63 -9.14
N PHE A 35 -6.69 -11.19 -8.07
CA PHE A 35 -5.59 -10.25 -8.20
C PHE A 35 -4.46 -10.80 -9.08
N ASP A 36 -4.11 -12.07 -8.91
CA ASP A 36 -3.11 -12.76 -9.71
C ASP A 36 -3.49 -12.82 -11.20
N LYS A 37 -4.74 -13.22 -11.49
CA LYS A 37 -5.28 -13.31 -12.85
C LYS A 37 -5.15 -11.98 -13.60
N TYR A 38 -5.36 -10.87 -12.91
CA TYR A 38 -5.32 -9.52 -13.49
C TYR A 38 -3.94 -8.85 -13.37
N GLY A 39 -2.94 -9.51 -12.77
CA GLY A 39 -1.58 -8.98 -12.63
C GLY A 39 -1.50 -7.74 -11.74
N VAL A 40 -2.40 -7.61 -10.77
CA VAL A 40 -2.47 -6.50 -9.83
C VAL A 40 -2.07 -6.95 -8.42
N LYS A 41 -1.56 -6.04 -7.61
CA LYS A 41 -1.06 -6.34 -6.26
C LYS A 41 -2.04 -5.89 -5.17
N CYS A 42 -2.00 -6.58 -4.04
CA CYS A 42 -2.81 -6.29 -2.87
C CYS A 42 -1.97 -6.39 -1.60
N THR A 43 -2.41 -5.69 -0.56
CA THR A 43 -1.94 -5.78 0.82
C THR A 43 -3.01 -6.48 1.65
N PHE A 44 -2.72 -7.67 2.18
CA PHE A 44 -3.62 -8.41 3.05
C PHE A 44 -3.27 -8.14 4.51
N ASN A 45 -4.18 -7.54 5.26
CA ASN A 45 -4.00 -7.20 6.66
C ASN A 45 -4.65 -8.30 7.50
N LEU A 46 -3.84 -9.07 8.20
CA LEU A 46 -4.25 -10.33 8.80
C LEU A 46 -4.22 -10.27 10.32
N ASN A 47 -5.14 -10.99 10.95
CA ASN A 47 -5.12 -11.26 12.39
C ASN A 47 -4.60 -12.68 12.59
N SER A 48 -3.37 -12.83 13.07
CA SER A 48 -2.72 -14.13 13.25
C SER A 48 -3.46 -15.07 14.20
N ASP A 49 -4.17 -14.55 15.21
CA ASP A 49 -4.99 -15.40 16.10
C ASP A 49 -6.18 -16.03 15.35
N ASN A 50 -6.64 -15.45 14.24
CA ASN A 50 -7.72 -16.04 13.45
C ASN A 50 -7.26 -17.16 12.51
N LEU A 51 -5.97 -17.24 12.18
CA LEU A 51 -5.47 -18.16 11.17
C LEU A 51 -5.71 -19.63 11.57
N GLY A 52 -6.28 -20.40 10.63
CA GLY A 52 -6.64 -21.80 10.82
C GLY A 52 -7.91 -22.04 11.65
N LYS A 53 -8.55 -20.99 12.19
CA LYS A 53 -9.91 -21.11 12.77
C LYS A 53 -10.94 -21.32 11.65
N ARG A 54 -12.11 -21.86 12.03
CA ARG A 54 -13.21 -22.09 11.08
C ARG A 54 -13.61 -20.77 10.40
N GLY A 55 -13.55 -20.75 9.08
CA GLY A 55 -13.91 -19.58 8.25
C GLY A 55 -12.74 -18.66 7.90
N TYR A 56 -11.54 -18.96 8.36
CA TYR A 56 -10.32 -18.20 8.10
C TYR A 56 -9.31 -19.03 7.32
N VAL A 57 -8.41 -18.34 6.61
CA VAL A 57 -7.27 -18.97 5.94
C VAL A 57 -6.27 -19.50 6.96
N ASP A 58 -5.41 -20.42 6.54
CA ASP A 58 -4.36 -20.98 7.40
C ASP A 58 -2.97 -20.42 7.07
N ALA A 59 -1.99 -20.79 7.89
CA ALA A 59 -0.60 -20.36 7.72
C ALA A 59 0.04 -20.82 6.40
N SER A 60 -0.44 -21.94 5.81
CA SER A 60 0.09 -22.42 4.53
C SER A 60 -0.30 -21.48 3.39
N PHE A 61 -1.57 -21.06 3.36
CA PHE A 61 -2.05 -20.04 2.43
C PHE A 61 -1.31 -18.72 2.60
N VAL A 62 -1.16 -18.23 3.85
CA VAL A 62 -0.45 -16.95 4.11
C VAL A 62 1.00 -17.00 3.62
N ARG A 63 1.70 -18.13 3.82
CA ARG A 63 3.06 -18.31 3.32
C ARG A 63 3.13 -18.20 1.80
N GLU A 64 2.24 -18.87 1.08
CA GLU A 64 2.16 -18.81 -0.38
C GLU A 64 1.78 -17.42 -0.89
N LEU A 65 0.82 -16.77 -0.22
CA LEU A 65 0.35 -15.42 -0.52
C LEU A 65 1.48 -14.40 -0.42
N SER A 66 2.33 -14.51 0.62
CA SER A 66 3.45 -13.60 0.88
C SER A 66 4.55 -13.58 -0.18
N ALA A 67 4.55 -14.54 -1.11
CA ALA A 67 5.46 -14.54 -2.25
C ALA A 67 5.01 -13.59 -3.38
N ARG A 68 3.74 -13.18 -3.39
CA ARG A 68 3.09 -12.50 -4.53
C ARG A 68 2.36 -11.22 -4.14
N HIS A 69 1.89 -11.16 -2.90
CA HIS A 69 1.20 -10.02 -2.31
C HIS A 69 1.87 -9.63 -0.99
N GLU A 70 1.54 -8.45 -0.49
CA GLU A 70 2.01 -8.00 0.82
C GLU A 70 1.15 -8.59 1.93
N ILE A 71 1.80 -8.99 3.02
CA ILE A 71 1.17 -9.32 4.30
C ILE A 71 1.43 -8.18 5.28
N ALA A 72 0.38 -7.67 5.89
CA ALA A 72 0.40 -6.59 6.85
C ALA A 72 -0.29 -7.00 8.15
N CYS A 73 0.05 -6.32 9.24
CA CYS A 73 -0.53 -6.51 10.57
C CYS A 73 -1.98 -5.98 10.59
N HIS A 74 -2.88 -6.70 11.24
CA HIS A 74 -4.21 -6.19 11.57
C HIS A 74 -4.54 -6.33 13.05
N THR A 75 -3.52 -6.42 13.91
CA THR A 75 -3.56 -6.78 15.34
C THR A 75 -3.90 -8.25 15.57
N LEU A 76 -3.57 -8.74 16.76
CA LEU A 76 -3.78 -10.14 17.11
C LEU A 76 -5.27 -10.49 17.15
N THR A 77 -6.07 -9.72 17.90
CA THR A 77 -7.47 -10.07 18.22
C THR A 77 -8.52 -9.09 17.70
N HIS A 78 -8.12 -8.13 16.87
CA HIS A 78 -8.98 -7.10 16.28
C HIS A 78 -9.71 -6.20 17.32
N PRO A 79 -9.03 -5.55 18.30
CA PRO A 79 -9.66 -4.66 19.27
C PRO A 79 -9.70 -3.20 18.81
N HIS A 80 -10.54 -2.38 19.47
CA HIS A 80 -10.46 -0.91 19.37
C HIS A 80 -9.23 -0.38 20.12
N LEU A 81 -8.15 -0.08 19.39
CA LEU A 81 -6.83 0.20 19.99
C LEU A 81 -6.80 1.43 20.91
N GLU A 82 -7.57 2.48 20.62
CA GLU A 82 -7.62 3.70 21.45
C GLU A 82 -8.28 3.47 22.82
N ASN A 83 -8.98 2.35 23.00
CA ASN A 83 -9.62 1.97 24.26
C ASN A 83 -8.73 1.08 25.13
N LEU A 84 -7.53 0.72 24.66
CA LEU A 84 -6.59 -0.14 25.37
C LEU A 84 -5.45 0.66 26.00
N PRO A 85 -4.91 0.21 27.16
CA PRO A 85 -3.61 0.67 27.65
C PRO A 85 -2.51 0.42 26.62
N LEU A 86 -1.52 1.32 26.52
CA LEU A 86 -0.46 1.24 25.51
C LEU A 86 0.35 -0.06 25.56
N LEU A 87 0.47 -0.70 26.73
CA LEU A 87 1.11 -2.00 26.86
C LEU A 87 0.33 -3.09 26.09
N GLN A 88 -1.00 -3.09 26.20
CA GLN A 88 -1.86 -4.03 25.48
C GLN A 88 -1.90 -3.72 23.98
N VAL A 89 -1.93 -2.44 23.60
CA VAL A 89 -1.75 -2.03 22.18
C VAL A 89 -0.44 -2.59 21.63
N THR A 90 0.66 -2.46 22.39
CA THR A 90 1.97 -2.98 21.98
C THR A 90 1.92 -4.50 21.82
N GLN A 91 1.32 -5.21 22.76
CA GLN A 91 1.18 -6.66 22.72
C GLN A 91 0.39 -7.13 21.49
N GLU A 92 -0.78 -6.53 21.25
CA GLU A 92 -1.66 -6.83 20.11
C GLU A 92 -0.97 -6.69 18.76
N ILE A 93 -0.12 -5.67 18.60
CA ILE A 93 0.59 -5.43 17.34
C ILE A 93 1.84 -6.29 17.25
N TYR A 94 2.60 -6.40 18.34
CA TYR A 94 3.87 -7.12 18.36
C TYR A 94 3.68 -8.63 18.18
N GLU A 95 2.74 -9.24 18.90
CA GLU A 95 2.48 -10.67 18.78
C GLU A 95 1.96 -11.04 17.40
N ASP A 96 1.11 -10.19 16.82
CA ASP A 96 0.60 -10.39 15.45
C ASP A 96 1.72 -10.30 14.42
N LYS A 97 2.56 -9.27 14.51
CA LYS A 97 3.75 -9.10 13.68
C LYS A 97 4.66 -10.32 13.78
N CYS A 98 5.02 -10.76 14.99
CA CYS A 98 5.88 -11.94 15.18
C CYS A 98 5.29 -13.21 14.53
N ALA A 99 4.01 -13.49 14.75
CA ALA A 99 3.37 -14.68 14.19
C ALA A 99 3.34 -14.66 12.66
N LEU A 100 3.05 -13.50 12.05
CA LEU A 100 3.07 -13.34 10.59
C LEU A 100 4.49 -13.43 10.02
N GLU A 101 5.49 -12.89 10.71
CA GLU A 101 6.91 -12.99 10.32
C GLU A 101 7.41 -14.45 10.38
N ASP A 102 7.02 -15.21 11.40
CA ASP A 102 7.34 -16.64 11.51
C ASP A 102 6.77 -17.47 10.34
N ILE A 103 5.58 -17.08 9.83
CA ILE A 103 4.94 -17.76 8.71
C ILE A 103 5.60 -17.39 7.37
N THR A 104 5.86 -16.09 7.17
CA THR A 104 6.28 -15.51 5.89
C THR A 104 7.80 -15.49 5.69
N GLY A 105 8.57 -15.52 6.78
CA GLY A 105 10.03 -15.40 6.77
C GLY A 105 10.54 -14.01 6.35
N LYS A 106 9.68 -12.98 6.38
CA LYS A 106 9.98 -11.61 5.95
C LYS A 106 9.45 -10.63 6.99
N PRO A 107 10.06 -9.44 7.14
CA PRO A 107 9.53 -8.39 8.01
C PRO A 107 8.11 -7.97 7.60
N VAL A 108 7.21 -7.85 8.58
CA VAL A 108 5.85 -7.33 8.41
C VAL A 108 5.82 -5.87 8.86
N CYS A 109 5.81 -4.94 7.91
CA CYS A 109 6.04 -3.52 8.17
C CYS A 109 4.78 -2.65 8.04
N GLY A 110 3.72 -3.18 7.44
CA GLY A 110 2.46 -2.48 7.21
C GLY A 110 1.41 -2.80 8.25
N MET A 111 0.43 -1.90 8.40
CA MET A 111 -0.75 -2.15 9.23
C MET A 111 -2.04 -1.55 8.64
N ALA A 112 -3.16 -2.12 9.05
CA ALA A 112 -4.45 -1.42 9.05
C ALA A 112 -5.04 -1.38 10.46
N TYR A 113 -5.64 -0.25 10.86
CA TYR A 113 -6.28 -0.13 12.16
C TYR A 113 -7.60 -0.90 12.19
N PRO A 114 -7.82 -1.84 13.12
CA PRO A 114 -9.13 -2.41 13.39
C PRO A 114 -10.15 -1.29 13.62
N PHE A 115 -11.32 -1.41 13.00
CA PHE A 115 -12.39 -0.40 13.05
C PHE A 115 -11.98 1.02 12.58
N GLY A 116 -10.77 1.20 12.06
CA GLY A 116 -10.22 2.49 11.66
C GLY A 116 -9.88 3.44 12.81
N THR A 117 -9.78 2.93 14.03
CA THR A 117 -9.67 3.77 15.22
C THR A 117 -8.22 3.85 15.74
N TYR A 118 -7.77 5.05 16.09
CA TYR A 118 -6.39 5.33 16.50
C TYR A 118 -6.28 6.65 17.27
N ASN A 119 -5.16 6.83 17.98
CA ASN A 119 -4.75 8.09 18.58
C ASN A 119 -3.22 8.24 18.56
N GLU A 120 -2.69 9.37 19.02
CA GLU A 120 -1.25 9.63 19.04
C GLU A 120 -0.45 8.62 19.90
N GLY A 121 -1.06 8.06 20.95
CA GLY A 121 -0.46 6.99 21.74
C GLY A 121 -0.27 5.71 20.91
N VAL A 122 -1.30 5.30 20.17
CA VAL A 122 -1.24 4.16 19.25
C VAL A 122 -0.19 4.38 18.17
N LYS A 123 -0.15 5.56 17.52
CA LYS A 123 0.87 5.87 16.50
C LYS A 123 2.30 5.80 17.05
N ARG A 124 2.53 6.20 18.31
CA ARG A 124 3.84 6.06 18.96
C ARG A 124 4.22 4.60 19.15
N VAL A 125 3.27 3.75 19.52
CA VAL A 125 3.49 2.30 19.61
C VAL A 125 3.89 1.75 18.24
N LEU A 126 3.16 2.08 17.17
CA LEU A 126 3.49 1.64 15.80
C LEU A 126 4.93 1.97 15.42
N ARG A 127 5.37 3.21 15.67
CA ARG A 127 6.77 3.62 15.44
C ARG A 127 7.77 2.79 16.25
N SER A 128 7.44 2.48 17.51
CA SER A 128 8.33 1.75 18.41
C SER A 128 8.49 0.26 18.06
N VAL A 129 7.53 -0.31 17.33
CA VAL A 129 7.55 -1.72 16.89
C VAL A 129 7.80 -1.85 15.39
N GLU A 130 8.36 -0.81 14.78
CA GLU A 130 8.78 -0.78 13.37
C GLU A 130 7.66 -1.05 12.35
N ILE A 131 6.42 -0.68 12.69
CA ILE A 131 5.38 -0.47 11.68
C ILE A 131 5.66 0.86 10.98
N LEU A 132 5.77 0.82 9.66
CA LEU A 132 6.23 1.91 8.81
C LEU A 132 5.08 2.79 8.33
N TYR A 133 3.93 2.19 8.02
CA TYR A 133 2.73 2.88 7.62
C TYR A 133 1.48 2.22 8.20
N SER A 134 0.36 2.95 8.27
CA SER A 134 -0.92 2.36 8.63
C SER A 134 -2.10 2.99 7.90
N ARG A 135 -3.04 2.14 7.45
CA ARG A 135 -4.29 2.56 6.81
C ARG A 135 -5.45 2.66 7.78
N THR A 136 -6.24 3.71 7.58
CA THR A 136 -7.46 4.06 8.33
C THR A 136 -8.73 3.73 7.52
N THR A 137 -9.91 3.93 8.12
CA THR A 137 -11.20 3.87 7.39
C THR A 137 -11.66 5.23 6.87
N GLY A 138 -10.88 6.30 7.12
CA GLY A 138 -11.15 7.63 6.58
C GLY A 138 -11.06 7.67 5.06
N ILE A 139 -11.74 8.62 4.43
CA ILE A 139 -11.78 8.73 2.97
C ILE A 139 -10.96 9.93 2.49
N ASN A 140 -10.01 9.67 1.59
CA ASN A 140 -9.38 10.72 0.80
C ASN A 140 -10.13 10.88 -0.53
N PRO A 141 -10.97 11.92 -0.71
CA PRO A 141 -11.69 12.11 -1.96
C PRO A 141 -10.75 12.52 -3.12
N LYS A 142 -9.51 12.92 -2.80
CA LYS A 142 -8.50 13.29 -3.78
C LYS A 142 -7.60 12.08 -4.06
N PHE A 143 -7.20 11.86 -5.31
CA PHE A 143 -6.26 10.79 -5.68
C PHE A 143 -4.82 11.17 -5.35
N THR A 144 -4.58 11.78 -4.20
CA THR A 144 -3.27 12.21 -3.74
C THR A 144 -2.64 11.17 -2.83
N PHE A 145 -1.31 11.13 -2.83
CA PHE A 145 -0.57 10.31 -1.88
C PHE A 145 -0.79 10.78 -0.43
N PRO A 146 -0.91 9.86 0.55
CA PRO A 146 -0.96 10.20 1.97
C PRO A 146 0.19 11.11 2.43
N GLN A 147 -0.07 11.97 3.40
CA GLN A 147 0.94 12.89 3.94
C GLN A 147 1.58 12.36 5.24
N ASP A 148 0.77 11.85 6.17
CA ASP A 148 1.24 11.12 7.35
C ASP A 148 1.27 9.63 7.02
N ASP A 149 2.39 8.96 7.31
CA ASP A 149 2.57 7.54 7.05
C ASP A 149 1.61 6.67 7.90
N TYR A 150 1.13 7.18 9.03
CA TYR A 150 0.24 6.46 9.93
C TYR A 150 -1.24 6.84 9.77
N GLU A 151 -1.58 7.64 8.75
CA GLU A 151 -2.95 8.03 8.42
C GLU A 151 -3.22 7.89 6.92
N TRP A 152 -3.05 6.68 6.37
CA TRP A 152 -3.39 6.44 4.99
C TRP A 152 -4.90 6.31 4.84
N HIS A 153 -5.53 7.36 4.32
CA HIS A 153 -6.95 7.37 3.99
C HIS A 153 -7.16 6.80 2.56
N PRO A 154 -7.81 5.64 2.40
CA PRO A 154 -8.18 5.14 1.08
C PRO A 154 -9.15 6.08 0.36
N ASN A 155 -9.25 5.96 -0.96
CA ASN A 155 -10.21 6.74 -1.74
C ASN A 155 -11.64 6.23 -1.60
N CYS A 156 -11.79 4.92 -1.38
CA CYS A 156 -13.10 4.30 -1.22
C CYS A 156 -13.01 2.89 -0.63
N HIS A 157 -14.11 2.48 -0.01
CA HIS A 157 -14.43 1.06 0.14
C HIS A 157 -14.78 0.45 -1.24
N HIS A 158 -14.53 -0.84 -1.46
CA HIS A 158 -14.73 -1.49 -2.77
C HIS A 158 -16.13 -1.28 -3.36
N ARG A 159 -17.15 -1.12 -2.51
CA ARG A 159 -18.54 -0.90 -2.92
C ARG A 159 -18.73 0.36 -3.77
N ASN A 160 -17.87 1.35 -3.59
CA ASN A 160 -17.90 2.62 -4.30
C ASN A 160 -16.77 2.74 -5.32
N ALA A 161 -16.03 1.66 -5.59
CA ALA A 161 -14.80 1.72 -6.37
C ALA A 161 -15.02 1.88 -7.87
N ALA A 162 -16.14 1.40 -8.43
CA ALA A 162 -16.40 1.49 -9.87
C ALA A 162 -16.43 2.94 -10.37
N GLU A 163 -17.23 3.80 -9.73
CA GLU A 163 -17.30 5.23 -10.09
C GLU A 163 -15.94 5.93 -9.87
N LYS A 164 -15.25 5.58 -8.78
CA LYS A 164 -13.94 6.15 -8.45
C LYS A 164 -12.86 5.72 -9.44
N ALA A 165 -12.93 4.50 -9.98
CA ALA A 165 -12.02 4.00 -10.99
C ALA A 165 -12.13 4.83 -12.27
N GLU A 166 -13.34 5.08 -12.76
CA GLU A 166 -13.57 5.91 -13.94
C GLU A 166 -13.04 7.35 -13.74
N GLN A 167 -13.32 7.95 -12.58
CA GLN A 167 -12.80 9.27 -12.22
C GLN A 167 -11.27 9.29 -12.22
N PHE A 168 -10.64 8.27 -11.64
CA PHE A 168 -9.19 8.12 -11.58
C PHE A 168 -8.55 7.96 -12.95
N LEU A 169 -9.12 7.11 -13.81
CA LEU A 169 -8.62 6.86 -15.15
C LEU A 169 -8.67 8.12 -16.02
N GLY A 170 -9.67 8.99 -15.82
CA GLY A 170 -9.80 10.27 -16.51
C GLY A 170 -8.77 11.35 -16.11
N ILE A 171 -7.98 11.16 -15.05
CA ILE A 171 -6.97 12.14 -14.63
C ILE A 171 -5.81 12.16 -15.62
N ALA A 172 -5.40 13.35 -16.05
CA ALA A 172 -4.30 13.56 -16.99
C ALA A 172 -3.21 14.46 -16.38
N GLY A 173 -1.95 14.10 -16.58
CA GLY A 173 -0.78 14.92 -16.23
C GLY A 173 -0.39 14.96 -14.75
N GLU A 174 -1.33 14.68 -13.84
CA GLU A 174 -1.06 14.66 -12.40
C GLU A 174 -0.57 13.28 -11.91
N MET A 175 0.32 13.30 -10.91
CA MET A 175 0.69 12.08 -10.19
C MET A 175 -0.46 11.70 -9.25
N SER A 176 -1.06 10.52 -9.45
CA SER A 176 -2.30 10.13 -8.77
C SER A 176 -2.26 8.71 -8.23
N LEU A 177 -2.80 8.53 -7.02
CA LEU A 177 -2.94 7.24 -6.35
C LEU A 177 -4.43 6.91 -6.18
N MET A 178 -4.84 5.74 -6.66
CA MET A 178 -6.10 5.11 -6.29
C MET A 178 -5.84 4.04 -5.23
N TYR A 179 -6.49 4.19 -4.09
CA TYR A 179 -6.40 3.28 -2.96
C TYR A 179 -7.79 2.77 -2.59
N ILE A 180 -8.03 1.47 -2.82
CA ILE A 180 -9.28 0.78 -2.52
C ILE A 180 -9.08 -0.17 -1.34
N TRP A 181 -10.08 -0.26 -0.46
CA TRP A 181 -10.09 -1.25 0.62
C TRP A 181 -11.43 -1.99 0.77
N GLY A 182 -11.44 -3.10 1.51
CA GLY A 182 -12.66 -3.74 1.97
C GLY A 182 -12.41 -5.15 2.51
N HIS A 183 -13.46 -5.97 2.59
CA HIS A 183 -13.34 -7.34 3.09
C HIS A 183 -13.86 -8.35 2.06
N SER A 184 -13.12 -9.42 1.84
CA SER A 184 -13.47 -10.44 0.82
C SER A 184 -14.79 -11.16 1.12
N PHE A 185 -15.13 -11.34 2.40
CA PHE A 185 -16.39 -11.98 2.80
C PHE A 185 -17.63 -11.19 2.37
N GLU A 186 -17.51 -9.89 2.12
CA GLU A 186 -18.62 -9.06 1.66
C GLU A 186 -19.07 -9.50 0.27
N PHE A 187 -18.14 -9.91 -0.60
CA PHE A 187 -18.46 -10.39 -1.93
C PHE A 187 -19.26 -11.69 -1.92
N ASP A 188 -18.92 -12.60 -1.01
CA ASP A 188 -19.67 -13.85 -0.87
C ASP A 188 -21.02 -13.64 -0.18
N ARG A 189 -21.08 -12.77 0.84
CA ARG A 189 -22.32 -12.42 1.52
C ARG A 189 -23.32 -11.74 0.59
N GLU A 190 -22.83 -10.84 -0.27
CA GLU A 190 -23.65 -10.06 -1.20
C GLU A 190 -23.85 -10.76 -2.56
N LYS A 191 -23.16 -11.90 -2.78
CA LYS A 191 -23.23 -12.69 -4.02
C LYS A 191 -22.90 -11.86 -5.27
N ASN A 192 -21.87 -11.03 -5.19
CA ASN A 192 -21.50 -10.05 -6.22
C ASN A 192 -20.00 -10.11 -6.60
N TRP A 193 -19.39 -11.30 -6.63
CA TRP A 193 -17.99 -11.45 -7.05
C TRP A 193 -17.73 -10.90 -8.47
N GLU A 194 -18.72 -10.97 -9.36
CA GLU A 194 -18.62 -10.38 -10.70
C GLU A 194 -18.44 -8.85 -10.69
N PHE A 195 -18.93 -8.16 -9.66
CA PHE A 195 -18.71 -6.72 -9.50
C PHE A 195 -17.22 -6.43 -9.28
N PHE A 196 -16.57 -7.21 -8.41
CA PHE A 196 -15.14 -7.05 -8.18
C PHE A 196 -14.31 -7.44 -9.40
N GLU A 197 -14.71 -8.50 -10.13
CA GLU A 197 -14.05 -8.87 -11.38
C GLU A 197 -14.16 -7.78 -12.44
N HIS A 198 -15.33 -7.14 -12.55
CA HIS A 198 -15.54 -6.00 -13.44
C HIS A 198 -14.64 -4.81 -13.05
N LEU A 199 -14.55 -4.48 -11.76
CA LEU A 199 -13.65 -3.44 -11.26
C LEU A 199 -12.20 -3.72 -11.67
N LEU A 200 -11.71 -4.95 -11.47
CA LEU A 200 -10.37 -5.34 -11.91
C LEU A 200 -10.21 -5.21 -13.42
N GLY A 201 -11.21 -5.61 -14.20
CA GLY A 201 -11.22 -5.44 -15.66
C GLY A 201 -11.16 -3.98 -16.12
N THR A 202 -11.71 -3.05 -15.35
CA THR A 202 -11.63 -1.61 -15.64
C THR A 202 -10.24 -1.05 -15.32
N VAL A 203 -9.66 -1.39 -14.17
CA VAL A 203 -8.43 -0.74 -13.68
C VAL A 203 -7.14 -1.44 -14.08
N ALA A 204 -7.15 -2.73 -14.38
CA ALA A 204 -5.96 -3.51 -14.72
C ALA A 204 -5.56 -3.37 -16.20
N GLY A 205 -4.31 -3.73 -16.52
CA GLY A 205 -3.82 -3.79 -17.90
C GLY A 205 -3.45 -2.44 -18.53
N HIS A 206 -3.43 -1.35 -17.75
CA HIS A 206 -3.00 -0.04 -18.24
C HIS A 206 -1.48 0.14 -18.06
N ASP A 207 -0.76 0.33 -19.16
CA ASP A 207 0.71 0.46 -19.14
C ASP A 207 1.21 1.72 -18.42
N ASP A 208 0.37 2.75 -18.26
CA ASP A 208 0.68 3.99 -17.54
C ASP A 208 0.38 3.93 -16.03
N ILE A 209 -0.13 2.80 -15.52
CA ILE A 209 -0.49 2.58 -14.11
C ILE A 209 0.50 1.64 -13.42
N TRP A 210 0.98 2.02 -12.24
CA TRP A 210 1.75 1.16 -11.36
C TRP A 210 0.82 0.43 -10.38
N TYR A 211 0.75 -0.90 -10.49
CA TYR A 211 0.03 -1.73 -9.51
C TYR A 211 1.00 -2.13 -8.41
N ALA A 212 0.77 -1.62 -7.20
CA ALA A 212 1.71 -1.70 -6.10
C ALA A 212 1.01 -2.17 -4.83
N THR A 213 1.78 -2.83 -3.97
CA THR A 213 1.45 -3.01 -2.56
C THR A 213 1.63 -1.70 -1.79
N ASN A 214 1.14 -1.63 -0.56
CA ASN A 214 1.28 -0.43 0.25
C ASN A 214 2.73 -0.21 0.70
N LEU A 215 3.47 -1.26 1.04
CA LEU A 215 4.88 -1.16 1.38
C LEU A 215 5.72 -0.69 0.18
N GLU A 216 5.44 -1.17 -1.03
CA GLU A 216 6.11 -0.67 -2.23
C GLU A 216 5.87 0.83 -2.44
N LEU A 217 4.63 1.30 -2.20
CA LEU A 217 4.29 2.71 -2.25
C LEU A 217 5.05 3.51 -1.18
N TYR A 218 5.11 3.00 0.06
CA TYR A 218 5.86 3.60 1.16
C TYR A 218 7.35 3.72 0.81
N ASP A 219 7.98 2.61 0.43
CA ASP A 219 9.40 2.54 0.09
C ASP A 219 9.76 3.49 -1.04
N TYR A 220 8.93 3.55 -2.08
CA TYR A 220 9.16 4.45 -3.21
C TYR A 220 9.05 5.93 -2.80
N ARG A 221 8.03 6.30 -2.02
CA ARG A 221 7.89 7.66 -1.50
C ARG A 221 9.10 8.08 -0.68
N HIS A 222 9.55 7.22 0.23
CA HIS A 222 10.72 7.49 1.08
C HIS A 222 12.02 7.53 0.27
N ALA A 223 12.16 6.69 -0.76
CA ALA A 223 13.27 6.77 -1.71
C ALA A 223 13.31 8.13 -2.44
N VAL A 224 12.17 8.62 -2.93
CA VAL A 224 12.04 9.96 -3.54
C VAL A 224 12.45 11.06 -2.55
N GLN A 225 11.94 11.02 -1.32
CA GLN A 225 12.23 12.01 -0.28
C GLN A 225 13.70 12.00 0.16
N SER A 226 14.39 10.86 0.02
CA SER A 226 15.79 10.70 0.38
C SER A 226 16.79 11.29 -0.63
N LEU A 227 16.32 11.67 -1.83
CA LEU A 227 17.19 12.20 -2.89
C LEU A 227 17.94 13.45 -2.42
N ARG A 228 19.25 13.48 -2.68
CA ARG A 228 20.12 14.61 -2.35
C ARG A 228 20.49 15.36 -3.63
N ILE A 229 19.90 16.53 -3.81
CA ILE A 229 20.07 17.35 -5.02
C ILE A 229 21.15 18.41 -4.75
N SER A 230 22.11 18.54 -5.67
CA SER A 230 23.11 19.60 -5.61
C SER A 230 22.45 20.98 -5.68
N ALA A 231 22.99 21.99 -4.98
CA ALA A 231 22.42 23.34 -4.95
C ALA A 231 22.27 24.00 -6.34
N LYS A 232 23.07 23.59 -7.34
CA LYS A 232 22.97 24.07 -8.73
C LYS A 232 21.98 23.27 -9.59
N GLY A 233 21.43 22.16 -9.07
CA GLY A 233 20.58 21.24 -9.83
C GLY A 233 21.32 20.52 -10.96
N GLU A 234 22.64 20.30 -10.82
CA GLU A 234 23.51 19.69 -11.84
C GLU A 234 23.77 18.20 -11.56
N SER A 235 23.48 17.73 -10.36
CA SER A 235 23.55 16.32 -9.96
C SER A 235 22.52 15.98 -8.89
N VAL A 236 22.15 14.69 -8.87
CA VAL A 236 21.25 14.06 -7.91
C VAL A 236 21.94 12.81 -7.39
N PHE A 237 22.03 12.66 -6.06
CA PHE A 237 22.48 11.42 -5.42
C PHE A 237 21.29 10.70 -4.83
N ASN A 238 21.10 9.45 -5.26
CA ASN A 238 20.08 8.55 -4.74
C ASN A 238 20.72 7.58 -3.73
N PRO A 239 20.44 7.73 -2.42
CA PRO A 239 20.99 6.84 -1.39
C PRO A 239 20.21 5.52 -1.25
N SER A 240 19.05 5.39 -1.88
CA SER A 240 18.18 4.21 -1.77
C SER A 240 18.64 3.07 -2.69
N ALA A 241 18.09 1.87 -2.47
CA ALA A 241 18.28 0.73 -3.37
C ALA A 241 17.35 0.79 -4.61
N LEU A 242 16.35 1.66 -4.62
CA LEU A 242 15.37 1.77 -5.69
C LEU A 242 15.84 2.76 -6.77
N THR A 243 15.48 2.50 -8.03
CA THR A 243 15.58 3.54 -9.06
C THR A 243 14.39 4.48 -8.91
N VAL A 244 14.68 5.77 -8.71
CA VAL A 244 13.66 6.80 -8.51
C VAL A 244 13.44 7.57 -9.82
N TYR A 245 12.19 7.98 -10.09
CA TYR A 245 11.85 8.75 -11.28
C TYR A 245 11.37 10.15 -10.91
N ALA A 246 11.78 11.14 -11.69
CA ALA A 246 11.32 12.52 -11.57
C ALA A 246 11.37 13.21 -12.93
N SER A 247 10.58 14.26 -13.14
CA SER A 247 10.71 15.10 -14.33
C SER A 247 11.84 16.11 -14.15
N VAL A 248 12.78 16.16 -15.10
CA VAL A 248 13.85 17.17 -15.17
C VAL A 248 13.59 18.05 -16.39
N ASP A 249 13.25 19.31 -16.16
CA ASP A 249 12.82 20.26 -17.21
C ASP A 249 11.67 19.68 -18.07
N GLY A 250 10.75 18.95 -17.43
CA GLY A 250 9.61 18.28 -18.08
C GLY A 250 9.92 16.91 -18.69
N VAL A 251 11.18 16.45 -18.67
CA VAL A 251 11.58 15.16 -19.23
C VAL A 251 11.64 14.09 -18.14
N PRO A 252 10.89 12.97 -18.25
CA PRO A 252 11.03 11.83 -17.34
C PRO A 252 12.48 11.33 -17.27
N THR A 253 13.04 11.34 -16.08
CA THR A 253 14.43 10.97 -15.82
C THR A 253 14.51 9.93 -14.71
N ALA A 254 15.29 8.88 -14.93
CA ALA A 254 15.57 7.84 -13.93
C ALA A 254 16.85 8.16 -13.16
N PHE A 255 16.80 7.97 -11.84
CA PHE A 255 17.92 8.10 -10.91
C PHE A 255 18.19 6.76 -10.26
N ALA A 256 19.10 5.99 -10.85
CA ALA A 256 19.59 4.75 -10.25
C ALA A 256 20.33 5.04 -8.92
N PRO A 257 20.49 4.03 -8.04
CA PRO A 257 21.30 4.17 -6.83
C PRO A 257 22.68 4.78 -7.12
N GLY A 258 23.08 5.75 -6.30
CA GLY A 258 24.33 6.49 -6.46
C GLY A 258 24.18 7.87 -7.12
N LEU A 259 25.29 8.39 -7.67
CA LEU A 259 25.36 9.75 -8.21
C LEU A 259 25.00 9.81 -9.69
N THR A 260 23.99 10.60 -10.03
CA THR A 260 23.64 10.95 -11.42
C THR A 260 24.03 12.39 -11.71
N LYS A 261 24.79 12.60 -12.80
CA LYS A 261 25.09 13.95 -13.34
C LYS A 261 24.07 14.32 -14.39
N LEU A 262 23.40 15.44 -14.21
CA LEU A 262 22.44 15.99 -15.17
C LEU A 262 23.22 16.78 -16.22
N LYS A 263 23.44 16.17 -17.39
CA LYS A 263 24.13 16.83 -18.52
C LYS A 263 23.43 18.16 -18.86
N ARG A 264 24.20 19.20 -19.15
CA ARG A 264 23.66 20.38 -19.84
C ARG A 264 23.19 19.91 -21.21
N MET A 265 21.92 20.16 -21.55
CA MET A 265 21.52 20.05 -22.95
C MET A 265 22.31 21.13 -23.71
N PRO A 266 22.90 20.79 -24.86
CA PRO A 266 23.68 21.73 -25.67
C PRO A 266 22.86 22.95 -26.10
#